data_AF-A0A480AP90-F1
#
_entry.id   AF-A0A480AP90-F1
#
_cell.length_a   1.000
_cell.length_b   1.000
_cell.length_c   1.000
_cell.angle_alpha   90.00
_cell.angle_beta   90.00
_cell.angle_gamma   90.00
#
_symmetry.space_group_name_H-M   'P 1'
#
loop_
_entity.id
_entity.type
_entity.pdbx_description
1 polymer ?
#
loop_
_entity_poly.entity_id
_entity_poly.type
_entity_poly.pdbx_seq_one_letter_code
_entity_poly.pdbx_strand_id
1 'polypeptide(L)'
;MGDLTHTLITFFLRAFPAARDQKMWFIYPKNEDFILSDRLEKQTITENGVHYGVEVFGKIFDNLSRQGLYPDDWIQDFTSLSNEFKIEVIEEF
;
A
#
# COMPACT_ATOMS: atom_id res chain seq x y z
N MET A 1 13.35 -16.74 -6.11
CA MET A 1 13.45 -15.45 -5.40
C MET A 1 12.08 -15.24 -4.79
N GLY A 2 11.94 -15.51 -3.50
CA GLY A 2 10.64 -15.47 -2.82
C GLY A 2 10.13 -14.03 -2.79
N ASP A 3 8.91 -13.83 -3.23
CA ASP A 3 8.29 -12.52 -3.33
C ASP A 3 8.18 -11.88 -1.94
N LEU A 4 8.94 -10.82 -1.71
CA LEU A 4 8.98 -10.10 -0.44
C LEU A 4 7.59 -9.51 -0.10
N THR A 5 6.74 -9.27 -1.10
CA THR A 5 5.36 -8.80 -0.92
C THR A 5 4.49 -9.83 -0.22
N HIS A 6 4.56 -11.09 -0.65
CA HIS A 6 3.81 -12.20 -0.05
C HIS A 6 4.21 -12.45 1.40
N THR A 7 5.50 -12.26 1.71
CA THR A 7 6.06 -12.52 3.04
C THR A 7 5.60 -11.46 4.06
N LEU A 8 5.57 -10.18 3.68
CA LEU A 8 5.13 -9.08 4.54
C LEU A 8 3.62 -9.14 4.82
N ILE A 9 2.79 -9.33 3.80
CA ILE A 9 1.33 -9.48 3.98
C ILE A 9 1.03 -10.68 4.89
N THR A 10 1.64 -11.84 4.63
CA THR A 10 1.44 -13.03 5.47
C THR A 10 1.87 -12.78 6.91
N PHE A 11 2.95 -12.03 7.13
CA PHE A 11 3.39 -11.66 8.48
C PHE A 11 2.38 -10.77 9.19
N PHE A 12 1.84 -9.73 8.53
CA PHE A 12 0.84 -8.84 9.13
C PHE A 12 -0.50 -9.55 9.40
N LEU A 13 -1.01 -10.31 8.43
CA LEU A 13 -2.24 -11.10 8.60
C LEU A 13 -2.11 -12.11 9.76
N ARG A 14 -0.93 -12.74 9.92
CA ARG A 14 -0.65 -13.70 11.01
C ARG A 14 -0.31 -13.05 12.35
N ALA A 15 0.25 -11.84 12.35
CA ALA A 15 0.61 -11.11 13.57
C ALA A 15 -0.61 -10.46 14.23
N PHE A 16 -1.66 -10.15 13.46
CA PHE A 16 -2.89 -9.53 13.95
C PHE A 16 -4.15 -10.36 13.68
N PRO A 17 -4.19 -11.65 14.05
CA PRO A 17 -5.31 -12.55 13.71
C PRO A 17 -6.64 -12.18 14.38
N ALA A 18 -6.64 -11.23 15.33
CA ALA A 18 -7.83 -10.74 16.04
C ALA A 18 -8.33 -9.37 15.57
N ALA A 19 -7.63 -8.69 14.65
CA ALA A 19 -8.13 -7.44 14.07
C ALA A 19 -9.26 -7.79 13.09
N ARG A 20 -10.51 -7.65 13.56
CA ARG A 20 -11.72 -7.97 12.79
C ARG A 20 -12.03 -6.99 11.66
N ASP A 21 -11.26 -5.90 11.57
CA ASP A 21 -11.50 -4.78 10.66
C ASP A 21 -10.28 -4.53 9.75
N GLN A 22 -9.58 -5.60 9.33
CA GLN A 22 -8.48 -5.46 8.38
C GLN A 22 -9.03 -5.09 7.01
N LYS A 23 -8.46 -4.05 6.42
CA LYS A 23 -8.79 -3.61 5.05
C LYS A 23 -7.57 -3.69 4.17
N MET A 24 -7.72 -4.25 2.98
CA MET A 24 -6.70 -4.19 1.95
C MET A 24 -6.92 -2.93 1.12
N TRP A 25 -5.90 -2.09 1.03
CA TRP A 25 -5.90 -0.87 0.23
C TRP A 25 -5.06 -1.08 -1.01
N PHE A 26 -5.58 -0.66 -2.15
CA PHE A 26 -4.88 -0.63 -3.43
C PHE A 26 -4.90 0.79 -3.98
N ILE A 27 -3.76 1.23 -4.49
CA ILE A 27 -3.62 2.48 -5.24
C ILE A 27 -2.93 2.22 -6.56
N TYR A 28 -3.46 2.82 -7.61
CA TYR A 28 -2.89 2.71 -8.95
C TYR A 28 -3.12 4.00 -9.74
N PRO A 29 -2.10 4.48 -10.47
CA PRO A 29 -2.24 5.64 -11.32
C PRO A 29 -3.05 5.28 -12.56
N LYS A 30 -3.82 6.24 -13.07
CA LYS A 30 -4.64 6.03 -14.26
C LYS A 30 -3.79 6.11 -15.52
N ASN A 31 -3.81 5.05 -16.32
CA ASN A 31 -3.11 4.95 -17.60
C ASN A 31 -1.58 5.08 -17.49
N GLU A 32 -1.00 4.77 -16.34
CA GLU A 32 0.45 4.77 -16.11
C GLU A 32 0.87 3.46 -15.42
N ASP A 33 2.04 2.94 -15.76
CA ASP A 33 2.54 1.67 -15.23
C ASP A 33 3.52 1.87 -14.05
N PHE A 34 3.67 3.11 -13.56
CA PHE A 34 4.57 3.42 -12.46
C PHE A 34 3.95 4.37 -11.45
N ILE A 35 4.36 4.19 -10.21
CA ILE A 35 3.99 5.03 -9.08
C ILE A 35 5.28 5.35 -8.31
N LEU A 36 5.39 6.62 -7.90
CA LEU A 36 6.52 7.15 -7.12
C LEU A 36 6.07 7.37 -5.70
N SER A 37 7.01 7.33 -4.76
CA SER A 37 6.75 7.50 -3.32
C SER A 37 7.66 8.59 -2.74
N ASP A 38 7.07 9.61 -2.12
CA ASP A 38 7.78 10.77 -1.58
C ASP A 38 8.72 10.36 -0.42
N ARG A 39 8.34 9.39 0.42
CA ARG A 39 9.21 8.81 1.46
C ARG A 39 10.44 8.05 0.94
N LEU A 40 10.51 7.72 -0.35
CA LEU A 40 11.67 7.10 -1.00
C LEU A 40 12.37 8.02 -2.00
N GLU A 41 12.28 9.35 -1.80
CA GLU A 41 12.88 10.34 -2.70
C GLU A 41 12.35 10.22 -4.15
N LYS A 42 11.06 9.86 -4.30
CA LYS A 42 10.38 9.69 -5.60
C LYS A 42 10.96 8.58 -6.48
N GLN A 43 11.46 7.52 -5.87
CA GLN A 43 11.81 6.30 -6.60
C GLN A 43 10.56 5.55 -7.06
N THR A 44 10.66 4.88 -8.21
CA THR A 44 9.62 3.97 -8.69
C THR A 44 9.53 2.77 -7.76
N ILE A 45 8.34 2.55 -7.20
CA ILE A 45 8.10 1.48 -6.22
C ILE A 45 7.41 0.25 -6.83
N THR A 46 6.84 0.38 -8.04
CA THR A 46 6.21 -0.71 -8.79
C THR A 46 6.36 -0.47 -10.30
N GLU A 47 6.65 -1.52 -11.08
CA GLU A 47 6.66 -1.48 -12.56
C GLU A 47 5.33 -1.92 -13.20
N ASN A 48 4.35 -2.33 -12.38
CA ASN A 48 3.01 -2.76 -12.83
C ASN A 48 1.92 -1.75 -12.44
N GLY A 49 2.30 -0.57 -11.94
CA GLY A 49 1.40 0.50 -11.52
C GLY A 49 0.51 0.20 -10.32
N VAL A 50 0.72 -0.88 -9.54
CA VAL A 50 -0.16 -1.20 -8.41
C VAL A 50 0.63 -1.31 -7.11
N HIS A 51 0.35 -0.40 -6.17
CA HIS A 51 0.84 -0.47 -4.81
C HIS A 51 -0.29 -0.80 -3.83
N TYR A 52 0.02 -1.49 -2.75
CA TYR A 52 -0.98 -1.94 -1.79
C TYR A 52 -0.50 -1.77 -0.35
N GLY A 53 -1.46 -1.75 0.57
CA GLY A 53 -1.21 -1.73 2.01
C GLY A 53 -2.32 -2.42 2.79
N VAL A 54 -2.03 -2.75 4.05
CA VAL A 54 -2.99 -3.37 4.98
C VAL A 54 -3.33 -2.36 6.07
N GLU A 55 -4.60 -2.02 6.21
CA GLU A 55 -5.08 -1.19 7.32
C GLU A 55 -5.30 -2.05 8.56
N VAL A 56 -4.64 -1.68 9.65
CA VAL A 56 -4.82 -2.26 10.99
C VAL A 56 -4.86 -1.13 12.00
N PHE A 57 -5.90 -1.08 12.84
CA PHE A 57 -6.11 -0.04 13.85
C PHE A 57 -6.04 1.40 13.28
N GLY A 58 -6.62 1.62 12.10
CA GLY A 58 -6.68 2.94 11.45
C GLY A 58 -5.37 3.40 10.82
N LYS A 59 -4.39 2.49 10.65
CA LYS A 59 -3.12 2.78 9.98
C LYS A 59 -2.85 1.77 8.88
N ILE A 60 -2.41 2.26 7.72
CA ILE A 60 -2.01 1.45 6.58
C ILE A 60 -0.52 1.14 6.68
N PHE A 61 -0.20 -0.15 6.59
CA PHE A 61 1.16 -0.68 6.55
C PHE A 61 1.44 -1.25 5.16
N ASP A 62 2.62 -0.97 4.63
CA ASP A 62 3.09 -1.53 3.37
C ASP A 62 4.58 -1.90 3.47
N ASN A 63 5.20 -2.22 2.33
CA ASN A 63 6.58 -2.65 2.27
C ASN A 63 7.61 -1.50 2.25
N LEU A 64 7.19 -0.23 2.30
CA LEU A 64 8.11 0.91 2.20
C LEU A 64 8.53 1.42 3.59
N SER A 65 7.74 1.15 4.63
CA SER A 65 8.03 1.57 6.00
C SER A 65 7.53 0.56 7.02
N ARG A 66 8.24 0.48 8.17
CA ARG A 66 7.75 -0.24 9.36
C ARG A 66 6.75 0.57 10.17
N GLN A 67 6.62 1.87 9.88
CA GLN A 67 5.67 2.75 10.52
C GLN A 67 4.43 2.85 9.61
N GLY A 68 3.27 2.48 10.14
CA GLY A 68 2.01 2.65 9.43
C GLY A 68 1.61 4.13 9.37
N LEU A 69 1.02 4.53 8.25
CA LEU A 69 0.49 5.88 8.00
C LEU A 69 -1.02 5.90 8.19
N TYR A 70 -1.60 7.06 8.48
CA TYR A 70 -3.06 7.21 8.36
C TYR A 70 -3.47 7.12 6.88
N PRO A 71 -4.72 6.72 6.56
CA PRO A 71 -5.15 6.54 5.17
C PRO A 71 -4.88 7.75 4.27
N ASP A 72 -5.18 8.96 4.73
CA ASP A 72 -4.96 10.18 3.96
C ASP A 72 -3.47 10.45 3.71
N ASP A 73 -2.63 10.26 4.74
CA ASP A 73 -1.17 10.42 4.63
C ASP A 73 -0.57 9.37 3.70
N TRP A 74 -1.12 8.14 3.72
CA TRP A 74 -0.68 7.05 2.86
C TRP A 74 -1.00 7.36 1.40
N ILE A 75 -2.20 7.85 1.09
CA ILE A 75 -2.60 8.25 -0.26
C ILE A 75 -1.71 9.40 -0.78
N GLN A 76 -1.42 10.39 0.08
CA GLN A 76 -0.63 11.57 -0.29
C GLN A 76 0.85 11.27 -0.50
N ASP A 77 1.36 10.12 -0.04
CA ASP A 77 2.75 9.73 -0.27
C ASP A 77 3.06 9.43 -1.73
N PHE A 78 2.04 9.15 -2.55
CA PHE A 78 2.24 8.69 -3.92
C PHE A 78 2.06 9.79 -4.97
N THR A 79 2.94 9.77 -5.97
CA THR A 79 2.88 10.65 -7.13
C THR A 79 3.03 9.89 -8.45
N SER A 80 2.46 10.45 -9.51
CA SER A 80 2.57 9.95 -10.89
C SER A 80 2.71 11.13 -11.86
N LEU A 81 2.80 10.91 -13.17
CA LEU A 81 2.84 12.00 -14.15
C LEU A 81 1.54 12.81 -14.15
N SER A 82 0.40 12.12 -14.12
CA SER A 82 -0.92 12.74 -14.10
C SER A 82 -1.37 13.15 -12.70
N ASN A 83 -0.79 12.53 -11.65
CA ASN A 83 -1.31 12.54 -10.28
C ASN A 83 -2.78 12.13 -10.19
N GLU A 84 -3.28 11.37 -11.17
CA GLU A 84 -4.60 10.76 -11.12
C GLU A 84 -4.51 9.33 -10.62
N PHE A 85 -5.13 9.05 -9.49
CA PHE A 85 -5.16 7.72 -8.88
C PHE A 85 -6.58 7.17 -8.82
N LYS A 86 -6.68 5.84 -8.85
CA LYS A 86 -7.86 5.13 -8.37
C LYS A 86 -7.47 4.33 -7.13
N ILE A 87 -8.36 4.38 -6.14
CA ILE A 87 -8.18 3.75 -4.83
C ILE A 87 -9.28 2.69 -4.70
N GLU A 88 -8.89 1.49 -4.30
CA GLU A 88 -9.82 0.41 -3.98
C GLU A 88 -9.55 -0.10 -2.57
N VAL A 89 -10.61 -0.29 -1.80
CA VAL A 89 -10.56 -0.81 -0.43
C VAL A 89 -11.40 -2.07 -0.37
N ILE A 90 -10.80 -3.16 0.08
CA ILE A 90 -11.46 -4.45 0.23
C ILE A 90 -11.53 -4.79 1.73
N GLU A 91 -12.75 -4.91 2.23
CA GLU A 91 -13.06 -5.18 3.64
C GLU A 91 -13.50 -6.64 3.78
N GLU A 92 -12.62 -7.64 3.63
CA GLU A 92 -13.02 -9.04 3.90
C GLU A 92 -11.81 -10.00 3.99
N PHE A 93 -11.65 -10.65 5.17
CA PHE A 93 -11.02 -11.96 5.37
C PHE A 93 -11.72 -12.71 6.50
#